data_AF-A0A958XEF2-F1
#
_entry.id   AF-A0A958XEF2-F1
#
_cell.length_a   1.000
_cell.length_b   1.000
_cell.length_c   1.000
_cell.angle_alpha   90.00
_cell.angle_beta   90.00
_cell.angle_gamma   90.00
#
_symmetry.space_group_name_H-M   'P 1'
#
loop_
_entity.id
_entity.type
_entity.pdbx_description
1 polymer ?
#
loop_
_entity_poly.entity_id
_entity_poly.type
_entity_poly.pdbx_seq_one_letter_code
_entity_poly.pdbx_strand_id
1 'polypeptide(L)'
;EVLTFPSKPDQYFPHDAKNFGNWANDNYGPIYIPKKGATVKISPENIALYERVISNYEENDLKIKDGKIFINGQETDNYTFKMDYYWMMGDNRHNSEDSRVWGFVPHNHIVGKPLFIWFSTKNGNMFNGINWSRIFTSANKM
;
A
#
# COMPACT_ATOMS: atom_id res chain seq x y z
N GLU A 1 -13.06 28.02 13.09
CA GLU A 1 -13.92 26.84 12.85
C GLU A 1 -13.18 25.96 11.86
N VAL A 2 -12.71 24.79 12.29
CA VAL A 2 -11.98 23.86 11.39
C VAL A 2 -13.03 22.99 10.73
N LEU A 3 -13.22 23.16 9.42
CA LEU A 3 -14.12 22.34 8.63
C LEU A 3 -13.54 20.92 8.54
N THR A 4 -14.00 20.01 9.38
CA THR A 4 -13.71 18.58 9.23
C THR A 4 -14.70 18.01 8.22
N PHE A 5 -14.27 17.85 6.98
CA PHE A 5 -14.99 17.03 6.01
C PHE A 5 -15.03 15.60 6.53
N PRO A 6 -16.17 14.89 6.45
CA PRO A 6 -16.24 13.50 6.89
C PRO A 6 -15.23 12.69 6.05
N SER A 7 -14.24 12.08 6.72
CA SER A 7 -13.41 11.04 6.11
C SER A 7 -14.36 9.97 5.59
N LYS A 8 -14.16 9.50 4.36
CA LYS A 8 -14.83 8.31 3.82
C LYS A 8 -13.95 7.12 4.19
N PRO A 9 -14.14 6.48 5.35
CA PRO A 9 -13.12 5.59 5.89
C PRO A 9 -13.05 4.29 5.09
N ASP A 10 -14.16 3.88 4.49
CA ASP A 10 -14.26 2.71 3.63
C ASP A 10 -13.57 2.89 2.27
N GLN A 11 -13.15 4.11 1.91
CA GLN A 11 -12.45 4.37 0.65
C GLN A 11 -10.94 4.10 0.73
N TYR A 12 -10.36 4.12 1.93
CA TYR A 12 -8.92 4.01 2.13
C TYR A 12 -8.57 2.70 2.82
N PHE A 13 -7.43 2.12 2.45
CA PHE A 13 -6.86 0.96 3.13
C PHE A 13 -6.76 1.27 4.65
N PRO A 14 -7.06 0.35 5.58
CA PRO A 14 -7.46 -1.04 5.37
C PRO A 14 -8.98 -1.29 5.22
N HIS A 15 -9.77 -0.27 4.90
CA HIS A 15 -11.24 -0.35 4.79
C HIS A 15 -11.93 -0.80 6.09
N ASP A 16 -11.39 -0.36 7.22
CA ASP A 16 -11.94 -0.61 8.55
C ASP A 16 -12.19 0.73 9.25
N ALA A 17 -13.40 1.26 9.04
CA ALA A 17 -13.84 2.51 9.64
C ALA A 17 -13.82 2.51 11.18
N LYS A 18 -13.94 1.33 11.81
CA LYS A 18 -14.01 1.20 13.26
C LYS A 18 -12.66 1.50 13.89
N ASN A 19 -11.59 0.91 13.35
CA ASN A 19 -10.25 1.05 13.90
C ASN A 19 -9.44 2.18 13.21
N PHE A 20 -9.75 2.52 11.96
CA PHE A 20 -9.00 3.46 11.12
C PHE A 20 -9.87 4.60 10.57
N GLY A 21 -10.98 4.93 11.23
CA GLY A 21 -11.95 5.95 10.82
C GLY A 21 -11.38 7.34 10.49
N ASN A 22 -10.24 7.68 11.08
CA ASN A 22 -9.59 8.98 10.93
C ASN A 22 -8.61 9.04 9.75
N TRP A 23 -8.40 7.94 9.03
CA TRP A 23 -7.48 7.89 7.90
C TRP A 23 -8.12 8.48 6.65
N ALA A 24 -7.32 9.28 5.94
CA ALA A 24 -7.69 10.02 4.74
C ALA A 24 -6.50 10.12 3.78
N ASN A 25 -6.74 10.61 2.56
CA ASN A 25 -5.72 10.78 1.53
C ASN A 25 -4.48 11.58 2.00
N ASP A 26 -4.73 12.64 2.78
CA ASP A 26 -3.70 13.57 3.27
C ASP A 26 -3.23 13.26 4.70
N ASN A 27 -3.93 12.38 5.42
CA ASN A 27 -3.64 12.05 6.81
C ASN A 27 -3.81 10.55 7.04
N TYR A 28 -2.69 9.84 7.07
CA TYR A 28 -2.66 8.38 7.08
C TYR A 28 -1.53 7.87 7.97
N GLY A 29 -1.74 6.72 8.62
CA GLY A 29 -0.70 6.02 9.38
C GLY A 29 -0.68 6.38 10.88
N PRO A 30 0.32 5.89 11.63
CA PRO A 30 1.53 5.18 11.17
C PRO A 30 1.27 3.77 10.61
N ILE A 31 2.15 3.31 9.71
CA ILE A 31 2.11 1.96 9.14
C ILE A 31 3.49 1.30 9.29
N TYR A 32 3.50 0.04 9.71
CA TYR A 32 4.66 -0.82 9.55
C TYR A 32 4.59 -1.54 8.19
N ILE A 33 5.58 -1.35 7.34
CA ILE A 33 5.68 -2.06 6.06
C ILE A 33 6.28 -3.45 6.32
N PRO A 34 5.55 -4.55 6.03
CA PRO A 34 6.04 -5.89 6.28
C PRO A 34 7.32 -6.25 5.54
N LYS A 35 8.21 -6.97 6.21
CA LYS A 35 9.45 -7.51 5.66
C LYS A 35 9.51 -9.00 5.90
N LYS A 36 10.10 -9.75 4.95
CA LYS A 36 10.29 -11.19 5.09
C LYS A 36 10.99 -11.54 6.41
N GLY A 37 10.40 -12.48 7.15
CA GLY A 37 10.91 -12.96 8.43
C GLY A 37 10.67 -12.03 9.61
N ALA A 38 10.08 -10.84 9.41
CA ALA A 38 9.66 -10.00 10.52
C ALA A 38 8.39 -10.54 11.15
N THR A 39 8.27 -10.40 12.47
CA THR A 39 7.09 -10.79 13.24
C THR A 39 6.40 -9.55 13.79
N VAL A 40 5.08 -9.50 13.66
CA VAL A 40 4.23 -8.46 14.25
C VAL A 40 3.20 -9.08 15.17
N LYS A 41 2.81 -8.33 16.21
CA LYS A 41 1.63 -8.66 16.99
C LYS A 41 0.37 -8.36 16.17
N ILE A 42 -0.54 -9.31 16.13
CA ILE A 42 -1.85 -9.17 15.48
C ILE A 42 -2.95 -9.19 16.53
N SER A 43 -3.95 -8.34 16.33
CA SER A 43 -5.11 -8.20 17.21
C SER A 43 -6.32 -7.72 16.42
N PRO A 44 -7.55 -7.84 16.95
CA PRO A 44 -8.75 -7.35 16.27
C PRO A 44 -8.71 -5.86 15.88
N GLU A 45 -7.84 -5.06 16.51
CA GLU A 45 -7.67 -3.64 16.23
C GLU A 45 -6.75 -3.36 15.02
N ASN A 46 -5.84 -4.28 14.68
CA ASN A 46 -4.87 -4.08 13.60
C ASN A 46 -4.94 -5.11 12.48
N ILE A 47 -5.71 -6.18 12.65
CA ILE A 47 -5.76 -7.32 11.71
C ILE A 47 -6.18 -6.90 10.31
N ALA A 48 -7.01 -5.86 10.18
CA ALA A 48 -7.43 -5.31 8.89
C ALA A 48 -6.23 -4.87 8.02
N LEU A 49 -5.12 -4.41 8.63
CA LEU A 49 -3.89 -4.06 7.91
C LEU A 49 -3.20 -5.29 7.29
N TYR A 50 -3.36 -6.46 7.88
CA TYR A 50 -2.60 -7.65 7.50
C TYR A 50 -3.47 -8.77 6.92
N GLU A 51 -4.79 -8.66 6.96
CA GLU A 51 -5.72 -9.69 6.46
C GLU A 51 -5.41 -10.11 5.02
N ARG A 52 -5.33 -9.15 4.09
CA ARG A 52 -5.03 -9.45 2.68
C ARG A 52 -3.63 -10.05 2.51
N VAL A 53 -2.68 -9.64 3.33
CA VAL A 53 -1.32 -10.20 3.36
C VAL A 53 -1.38 -11.67 3.76
N ILE A 54 -2.03 -11.96 4.89
CA ILE A 54 -2.10 -13.30 5.49
C ILE A 54 -2.89 -14.26 4.60
N SER A 55 -4.07 -13.82 4.14
CA SER A 55 -5.05 -14.66 3.43
C SER A 55 -4.77 -14.76 1.93
N ASN A 56 -4.64 -13.63 1.24
CA ASN A 56 -4.61 -13.62 -0.22
C ASN A 56 -3.20 -13.75 -0.78
N TYR A 57 -2.21 -13.11 -0.14
CA TYR A 57 -0.84 -13.09 -0.66
C TYR A 57 0.01 -14.25 -0.14
N GLU A 58 -0.16 -14.62 1.13
CA GLU A 58 0.59 -15.73 1.76
C GLU A 58 -0.22 -17.02 1.92
N GLU A 59 -1.45 -17.04 1.40
CA GLU A 59 -2.34 -18.21 1.26
C GLU A 59 -2.59 -18.96 2.58
N ASN A 60 -2.78 -18.24 3.69
CA ASN A 60 -3.14 -18.85 4.98
C ASN A 60 -4.66 -18.75 5.24
N ASP A 61 -5.19 -19.70 6.00
CA ASP A 61 -6.57 -19.66 6.49
C ASP A 61 -6.64 -18.76 7.74
N LEU A 62 -7.05 -17.50 7.56
CA LEU A 62 -7.29 -16.55 8.65
C LEU A 62 -8.75 -16.58 9.07
N LYS A 63 -9.00 -16.78 10.37
CA LYS A 63 -10.34 -16.75 10.97
C LYS A 63 -10.33 -15.92 12.24
N ILE A 64 -11.35 -15.10 12.43
CA ILE A 64 -11.58 -14.35 13.65
C ILE A 64 -12.85 -14.91 14.31
N LYS A 65 -12.73 -15.44 15.52
CA LYS A 65 -13.87 -15.98 16.29
C LYS A 65 -13.77 -15.50 17.73
N ASP A 66 -14.85 -14.90 18.24
CA ASP A 66 -14.94 -14.44 19.63
C ASP A 66 -13.77 -13.53 20.06
N GLY A 67 -13.30 -12.67 19.15
CA GLY A 67 -12.16 -11.77 19.38
C GLY A 67 -10.79 -12.44 19.33
N LYS A 68 -10.72 -13.75 19.06
CA LYS A 68 -9.48 -14.51 18.89
C LYS A 68 -9.16 -14.69 17.42
N ILE A 69 -7.88 -14.62 17.09
CA ILE A 69 -7.37 -14.80 15.73
C ILE A 69 -6.81 -16.21 15.60
N PHE A 70 -7.22 -16.91 14.54
CA PHE A 70 -6.75 -18.23 14.18
C PHE A 70 -6.11 -18.17 12.80
N ILE A 71 -4.89 -18.69 12.68
CA ILE A 71 -4.19 -18.83 11.40
C ILE A 71 -3.91 -20.32 11.19
N ASN A 72 -4.40 -20.89 10.10
CA ASN A 72 -4.29 -22.32 9.78
C ASN A 72 -4.80 -23.22 10.93
N GLY A 73 -5.88 -22.78 11.60
CA GLY A 73 -6.51 -23.49 12.71
C GLY A 73 -5.84 -23.32 14.08
N GLN A 74 -4.72 -22.60 14.18
CA GLN A 74 -4.03 -22.33 15.44
C GLN A 74 -4.33 -20.92 15.94
N GLU A 75 -4.75 -20.79 17.21
CA GLU A 75 -4.91 -19.50 17.86
C GLU A 75 -3.53 -18.82 17.99
N THR A 76 -3.42 -17.57 17.54
CA THR A 76 -2.17 -16.81 17.62
C THR A 76 -2.44 -15.31 17.72
N ASP A 77 -1.55 -14.61 18.42
CA ASP A 77 -1.47 -13.16 18.52
C ASP A 77 -0.23 -12.60 17.77
N ASN A 78 0.48 -13.46 17.03
CA ASN A 78 1.66 -13.08 16.26
C ASN A 78 1.59 -13.64 14.83
N TYR A 79 2.14 -12.89 13.89
CA TYR A 79 2.32 -13.32 12.51
C TYR A 79 3.72 -13.02 12.01
N THR A 80 4.32 -13.97 11.28
CA THR A 80 5.64 -13.82 10.65
C THR A 80 5.49 -13.84 9.14
N PHE A 81 5.90 -12.76 8.47
CA PHE A 81 5.74 -12.60 7.03
C PHE A 81 6.68 -13.51 6.24
N LYS A 82 6.17 -14.20 5.22
CA LYS A 82 6.94 -15.09 4.33
C LYS A 82 7.67 -14.34 3.22
N MET A 83 7.29 -13.08 2.93
CA MET A 83 7.90 -12.28 1.86
C MET A 83 8.01 -10.79 2.20
N ASP A 84 8.71 -10.04 1.35
CA ASP A 84 8.82 -8.59 1.44
C ASP A 84 7.59 -7.92 0.82
N TYR A 85 7.20 -6.79 1.41
CA TYR A 85 6.08 -5.98 0.96
C TYR A 85 6.50 -4.54 0.73
N TYR A 86 5.75 -3.87 -0.13
CA TYR A 86 6.05 -2.50 -0.56
C TYR A 86 4.82 -1.62 -0.42
N TRP A 87 5.09 -0.35 -0.14
CA TRP A 87 4.11 0.72 -0.15
C TRP A 87 4.38 1.60 -1.36
N MET A 88 3.47 1.58 -2.33
CA MET A 88 3.60 2.33 -3.58
C MET A 88 2.71 3.57 -3.53
N MET A 89 3.26 4.71 -3.94
CA MET A 89 2.52 5.97 -4.00
C MET A 89 2.69 6.58 -5.39
N GLY A 90 1.58 7.06 -5.95
CA GLY A 90 1.58 7.83 -7.18
C GLY A 90 2.14 9.23 -6.93
N ASP A 91 2.81 9.77 -7.94
CA ASP A 91 3.28 11.14 -7.96
C ASP A 91 2.11 12.15 -7.97
N ASN A 92 1.06 11.86 -8.74
CA ASN A 92 -0.19 12.61 -8.75
C ASN A 92 -1.12 12.15 -7.60
N ARG A 93 -0.72 12.46 -6.37
CA ARG A 93 -1.34 11.96 -5.13
C ARG A 93 -2.86 12.09 -5.06
N HIS A 94 -3.47 13.15 -5.56
CA HIS A 94 -4.92 13.34 -5.48
C HIS A 94 -5.70 12.50 -6.50
N ASN A 95 -5.05 12.08 -7.58
CA ASN A 95 -5.69 11.32 -8.67
C ASN A 95 -5.08 9.92 -8.84
N SER A 96 -4.43 9.41 -7.80
CA SER A 96 -3.80 8.09 -7.82
C SER A 96 -4.48 7.17 -6.83
N GLU A 97 -5.05 6.07 -7.33
CA GLU A 97 -5.40 4.92 -6.51
C GLU A 97 -4.13 4.09 -6.32
N ASP A 98 -3.42 4.35 -5.22
CA ASP A 98 -2.18 3.68 -4.85
C ASP A 98 -2.32 2.90 -3.53
N SER A 99 -1.22 2.54 -2.87
CA SER A 99 -1.27 1.74 -1.64
C SER A 99 -2.13 2.36 -0.53
N ARG A 100 -2.38 3.69 -0.56
CA ARG A 100 -3.33 4.35 0.36
C ARG A 100 -4.77 3.86 0.18
N VAL A 101 -5.11 3.33 -0.99
CA VAL A 101 -6.42 2.77 -1.32
C VAL A 101 -6.39 1.25 -1.23
N TRP A 102 -5.42 0.57 -1.86
CA TRP A 102 -5.46 -0.91 -2.00
C TRP A 102 -4.44 -1.68 -1.14
N GLY A 103 -3.60 -0.99 -0.36
CA GLY A 103 -2.70 -1.57 0.61
C GLY A 103 -1.35 -2.03 0.05
N PHE A 104 -0.76 -3.04 0.68
CA PHE A 104 0.60 -3.51 0.38
C PHE A 104 0.71 -4.24 -0.97
N VAL A 105 1.84 -4.06 -1.65
CA VAL A 105 2.25 -4.90 -2.79
C VAL A 105 3.21 -5.99 -2.32
N PRO A 106 2.91 -7.26 -2.51
CA PRO A 106 3.86 -8.34 -2.26
C PRO A 106 4.98 -8.35 -3.31
N HIS A 107 6.20 -8.73 -2.90
CA HIS A 107 7.37 -8.77 -3.78
C HIS A 107 7.15 -9.56 -5.08
N ASN A 108 6.42 -10.67 -5.03
CA ASN A 108 6.14 -11.52 -6.19
C ASN A 108 5.24 -10.87 -7.25
N HIS A 109 4.62 -9.73 -6.97
CA HIS A 109 3.84 -8.96 -7.95
C HIS A 109 4.67 -7.85 -8.63
N ILE A 110 5.96 -7.72 -8.29
CA ILE A 110 6.86 -6.74 -8.90
C ILE A 110 7.62 -7.41 -10.05
N VAL A 111 7.25 -7.09 -11.28
CA VAL A 111 7.80 -7.73 -12.49
C VAL A 111 9.11 -7.08 -12.98
N GLY A 112 9.37 -5.81 -12.67
CA GLY A 112 10.59 -5.15 -13.15
C GLY A 112 10.76 -3.68 -12.78
N LYS A 113 11.80 -3.07 -13.36
CA LYS A 113 12.17 -1.65 -13.19
C LYS A 113 11.94 -0.90 -14.50
N PRO A 114 11.59 0.40 -14.47
CA PRO A 114 11.49 1.20 -15.69
C PRO A 114 12.83 1.23 -16.43
N LEU A 115 12.82 0.91 -17.73
CA LEU A 115 14.04 0.74 -18.53
C LEU A 115 14.54 2.07 -19.10
N PHE A 116 13.64 2.83 -19.75
CA PHE A 116 13.97 4.11 -20.39
C PHE A 116 12.76 5.04 -20.46
N ILE A 117 13.03 6.32 -20.68
CA ILE A 117 12.00 7.35 -20.85
C ILE A 117 11.53 7.34 -22.30
N TRP A 118 10.34 6.81 -22.57
CA TRP A 118 9.75 6.81 -23.93
C TRP A 118 9.44 8.22 -24.43
N PHE A 119 8.94 9.09 -23.55
CA PHE A 119 8.49 10.42 -23.94
C PHE A 119 8.77 11.46 -22.85
N SER A 120 9.16 12.66 -23.25
CA SER A 120 9.41 13.79 -22.35
C SER A 120 9.18 15.12 -23.06
N THR A 121 8.50 16.05 -22.39
CA THR A 121 8.28 17.44 -22.84
C THR A 121 9.14 18.41 -22.04
N LYS A 122 9.41 19.59 -22.60
CA LYS A 122 10.09 20.66 -21.87
C LYS A 122 9.14 21.25 -20.84
N ASN A 123 9.53 21.24 -19.56
CA ASN A 123 8.75 21.77 -18.44
C ASN A 123 7.32 21.17 -18.33
N GLY A 124 7.13 19.91 -18.74
CA GLY A 124 5.81 19.26 -18.66
C GLY A 124 4.77 19.79 -19.65
N ASN A 125 5.15 20.67 -20.59
CA ASN A 125 4.23 21.31 -21.53
C ASN A 125 4.62 21.01 -22.98
N MET A 126 3.70 20.44 -23.75
CA MET A 126 3.92 20.07 -25.15
C MET A 126 4.16 21.29 -26.06
N PHE A 127 3.62 22.46 -25.72
CA PHE A 127 3.84 23.72 -26.46
C PHE A 127 5.27 24.24 -26.30
N ASN A 128 5.95 23.91 -25.20
CA ASN A 128 7.37 24.26 -25.01
C ASN A 128 8.31 23.32 -25.80
N GLY A 129 7.76 22.32 -26.48
CA GLY A 129 8.48 21.37 -27.32
C GLY A 129 8.92 20.10 -26.61
N ILE A 130 9.44 19.17 -27.39
CA ILE A 130 9.90 17.84 -26.94
C ILE A 130 11.29 17.95 -26.32
N ASN A 131 11.52 17.20 -25.24
CA ASN A 131 12.81 17.11 -24.55
C ASN A 131 13.63 15.92 -25.08
N TRP A 132 14.18 16.09 -26.29
CA TRP A 132 14.90 15.06 -27.03
C TRP A 132 16.09 14.45 -26.27
N SER A 133 16.74 15.21 -25.38
CA SER A 133 17.89 14.71 -24.61
C SER A 133 17.52 13.68 -23.54
N ARG A 134 16.22 13.56 -23.20
CA ARG A 134 15.71 12.59 -22.22
C ARG A 134 15.07 11.37 -22.87
N ILE A 135 14.55 11.49 -24.09
CA ILE A 135 13.90 10.39 -24.80
C ILE A 135 14.91 9.25 -25.06
N PHE A 136 14.47 8.01 -24.84
CA PHE A 136 15.27 6.77 -24.89
C PHE A 136 16.50 6.74 -23.99
N THR A 137 16.59 7.63 -23.00
CA THR A 137 17.62 7.54 -21.95
C THR A 137 17.13 6.72 -20.76
N SER A 138 18.07 6.15 -20.00
CA SER A 138 17.74 5.34 -18.82
C SER A 138 16.88 6.12 -17.83
N ALA A 139 15.84 5.48 -17.30
CA ALA A 139 15.05 6.05 -16.22
C ALA A 139 15.85 6.24 -14.91
N ASN A 140 17.00 5.55 -14.79
CA ASN A 140 17.92 5.71 -13.67
C ASN A 140 18.88 6.90 -13.83
N LYS A 141 18.85 7.57 -14.99
CA LYS A 141 19.62 8.79 -15.23
C LYS A 141 18.84 9.98 -14.62
N MET A 142 18.90 10.08 -13.30
CA MET A 142 18.51 11.29 -12.57
C MET A 142 19.76 12.13 -12.31
#